data_AF-A0A0F2JJC3-F1
#
_entry.id   AF-A0A0F2JJC3-F1
#
_cell.length_a   1.000
_cell.length_b   1.000
_cell.length_c   1.000
_cell.angle_alpha   90.00
_cell.angle_beta   90.00
_cell.angle_gamma   90.00
#
_symmetry.space_group_name_H-M   'P 1'
#
loop_
_entity.id
_entity.type
_entity.pdbx_description
1 polymer ?
#
loop_
_entity_poly.entity_id
_entity_poly.type
_entity_poly.pdbx_seq_one_letter_code
_entity_poly.pdbx_strand_id
1 'polypeptide(L)'
;MFDKDYNLKGKHATYTKFLKDTAKVFDRYMDVYMIGAVLGFLNGKQEPEDNSNKDDAEIPLSVFYKEKMKCEFIYRMIMLLDETSNLTLEQRTDRAFREDTNEQAMIKNMDLFNSYVRGGIEYLYEKFSEDCVTEDDYLNKVYEFVNRFKFDVQGESYEDLIQNIFTKM
;
A
#
# COMPACT_ATOMS: atom_id res chain seq x y z
N MET A 1 -18.00 -4.92 1.07
CA MET A 1 -16.58 -4.49 1.03
C MET A 1 -16.11 -4.17 2.45
N PHE A 2 -14.91 -4.63 2.85
CA PHE A 2 -14.36 -4.47 4.22
C PHE A 2 -15.35 -4.90 5.34
N ASP A 3 -16.06 -6.00 5.11
CA ASP A 3 -17.18 -6.52 5.91
C ASP A 3 -16.88 -7.88 6.56
N LYS A 4 -15.63 -8.33 6.44
CA LYS A 4 -15.11 -9.57 7.04
C LYS A 4 -13.69 -9.35 7.53
N ASP A 5 -13.22 -10.27 8.36
CA ASP A 5 -11.80 -10.36 8.69
C ASP A 5 -10.99 -10.53 7.39
N TYR A 6 -9.82 -9.90 7.35
CA TYR A 6 -8.88 -10.08 6.25
C TYR A 6 -7.59 -10.69 6.76
N ASN A 7 -7.08 -11.63 5.99
CA ASN A 7 -5.93 -12.44 6.38
C ASN A 7 -4.87 -12.32 5.30
N LEU A 8 -3.76 -11.67 5.65
CA LEU A 8 -2.55 -11.71 4.85
C LEU A 8 -1.87 -13.05 5.10
N LYS A 9 -1.54 -13.76 4.02
CA LYS A 9 -0.91 -15.09 4.07
C LYS A 9 0.46 -15.08 3.42
N GLY A 10 1.22 -16.15 3.66
CA GLY A 10 2.44 -16.40 2.94
C GLY A 10 3.53 -15.38 3.31
N LYS A 11 4.38 -15.06 2.32
CA LYS A 11 5.39 -14.01 2.45
C LYS A 11 4.84 -12.67 2.95
N HIS A 12 3.64 -12.28 2.51
CA HIS A 12 3.04 -10.98 2.88
C HIS A 12 2.67 -10.91 4.36
N ALA A 13 2.30 -12.04 4.97
CA ALA A 13 2.10 -12.13 6.42
C ALA A 13 3.41 -11.91 7.17
N THR A 14 4.47 -12.61 6.74
CA THR A 14 5.83 -12.49 7.32
C THR A 14 6.34 -11.05 7.21
N TYR A 15 6.18 -10.42 6.05
CA TYR A 15 6.61 -9.04 5.79
C TYR A 15 5.82 -8.02 6.63
N THR A 16 4.51 -8.23 6.78
CA THR A 16 3.67 -7.36 7.62
C THR A 16 4.08 -7.43 9.08
N LYS A 17 4.36 -8.63 9.59
CA LYS A 17 4.92 -8.83 10.94
C LYS A 17 6.28 -8.16 11.08
N PHE A 18 7.18 -8.31 10.11
CA PHE A 18 8.46 -7.63 10.13
C PHE A 18 8.31 -6.11 10.25
N LEU A 19 7.47 -5.49 9.41
CA LEU A 19 7.27 -4.04 9.37
C LEU A 19 6.70 -3.47 10.68
N LYS A 20 5.87 -4.25 11.38
CA LYS A 20 5.21 -3.85 12.63
C LYS A 20 5.97 -4.26 13.90
N ASP A 21 6.49 -5.49 13.96
CA ASP A 21 7.10 -6.06 15.18
C ASP A 21 8.62 -5.89 15.22
N THR A 22 9.30 -6.03 14.08
CA THR A 22 10.77 -5.98 13.99
C THR A 22 11.26 -4.57 13.69
N ALA A 23 10.85 -4.03 12.54
CA ALA A 23 11.22 -2.69 12.10
C ALA A 23 10.50 -1.60 12.89
N LYS A 24 9.33 -1.92 13.48
CA LYS A 24 8.46 -0.99 14.24
C LYS A 24 8.19 0.32 13.51
N VAL A 25 8.11 0.26 12.18
CA VAL A 25 7.79 1.40 11.30
C VAL A 25 6.28 1.70 11.36
N PHE A 26 5.48 0.67 11.63
CA PHE A 26 4.02 0.78 11.74
C PHE A 26 3.54 0.25 13.08
N ASP A 27 2.53 0.90 13.65
CA ASP A 27 1.92 0.47 14.92
C ASP A 27 0.96 -0.72 14.74
N ARG A 28 0.26 -0.79 13.60
CA ARG A 28 -0.81 -1.76 13.35
C ARG A 28 -0.68 -2.39 11.97
N TYR A 29 -1.07 -3.66 11.85
CA TYR A 29 -1.21 -4.33 10.54
C TYR A 29 -2.17 -3.58 9.59
N MET A 30 -3.15 -2.90 10.15
CA MET A 30 -4.08 -2.06 9.37
C MET A 30 -3.38 -0.88 8.69
N ASP A 31 -2.37 -0.29 9.33
CA ASP A 31 -1.61 0.82 8.75
C ASP A 31 -0.71 0.30 7.62
N VAL A 32 -0.09 -0.87 7.82
CA VAL A 32 0.65 -1.59 6.76
C VAL A 32 -0.28 -1.91 5.57
N TYR A 33 -1.51 -2.37 5.82
CA TYR A 33 -2.49 -2.70 4.78
C TYR A 33 -2.89 -1.47 3.96
N MET A 34 -3.25 -0.36 4.63
CA MET A 34 -3.67 0.87 3.96
C MET A 34 -2.53 1.53 3.17
N ILE A 35 -1.34 1.64 3.76
CA ILE A 35 -0.18 2.24 3.08
C ILE A 35 0.37 1.31 2.01
N GLY A 36 0.31 -0.01 2.21
CA GLY A 36 0.63 -1.02 1.21
C GLY A 36 -0.23 -0.85 -0.04
N ALA A 37 -1.55 -0.65 0.09
CA ALA A 37 -2.42 -0.39 -1.06
C ALA A 37 -1.95 0.82 -1.88
N VAL A 38 -1.67 1.93 -1.19
CA VAL A 38 -1.24 3.19 -1.83
C VAL A 38 0.12 3.02 -2.52
N LEU A 39 1.11 2.47 -1.82
CA LEU A 39 2.46 2.33 -2.37
C LEU A 39 2.53 1.28 -3.47
N GLY A 40 1.78 0.18 -3.35
CA GLY A 40 1.68 -0.82 -4.41
C GLY A 40 1.11 -0.19 -5.68
N PHE A 41 0.03 0.57 -5.55
CA PHE A 41 -0.56 1.30 -6.68
C PHE A 41 0.41 2.31 -7.31
N LEU A 42 0.98 3.20 -6.50
CA LEU A 42 1.87 4.27 -6.99
C LEU A 42 3.15 3.73 -7.66
N ASN A 43 3.65 2.57 -7.22
CA ASN A 43 4.82 1.94 -7.82
C ASN A 43 4.46 0.88 -8.88
N GLY A 44 3.18 0.75 -9.25
CA GLY A 44 2.73 -0.25 -10.23
C GLY A 44 3.00 -1.70 -9.82
N LYS A 45 3.16 -1.97 -8.51
CA LYS A 45 3.43 -3.31 -7.98
C LYS A 45 2.13 -4.01 -7.60
N GLN A 46 1.90 -5.18 -8.18
CA GLN A 46 0.82 -6.10 -7.84
C GLN A 46 1.44 -7.47 -7.57
N GLU A 47 1.02 -8.11 -6.48
CA GLU A 47 1.47 -9.46 -6.16
C GLU A 47 0.27 -10.39 -5.98
N PRO A 48 0.36 -11.67 -6.42
CA PRO A 48 -0.67 -12.66 -6.15
C PRO A 48 -0.69 -13.05 -4.67
N GLU A 49 -1.74 -13.74 -4.24
CA GLU A 49 -1.75 -14.35 -2.91
C GLU A 49 -0.70 -15.47 -2.86
N ASP A 50 0.12 -15.46 -1.80
CA ASP A 50 1.11 -16.50 -1.56
C ASP A 50 0.61 -17.44 -0.45
N ASN A 51 0.68 -18.73 -0.72
CA ASN A 51 0.32 -19.80 0.21
C ASN A 51 1.50 -20.76 0.45
N SER A 52 2.72 -20.35 0.08
CA SER A 52 3.93 -21.18 0.20
C SER A 52 4.32 -21.46 1.65
N ASN A 53 4.05 -20.53 2.57
CA ASN A 53 4.28 -20.68 4.00
C ASN A 53 2.97 -20.58 4.80
N LYS A 54 2.99 -21.04 6.06
CA LYS A 54 1.81 -21.05 6.95
C LYS A 54 1.66 -19.77 7.77
N ASP A 55 2.42 -18.73 7.47
CA ASP A 55 2.32 -17.48 8.20
C ASP A 55 1.02 -16.75 7.83
N ASP A 56 0.45 -16.16 8.86
CA ASP A 56 -0.82 -15.46 8.83
C ASP A 56 -0.70 -14.16 9.64
N ALA A 57 -1.19 -13.06 9.06
CA ALA A 57 -1.39 -11.79 9.73
C ALA A 57 -2.84 -11.33 9.53
N GLU A 58 -3.67 -11.56 10.54
CA GLU A 58 -5.09 -11.23 10.55
C GLU A 58 -5.33 -9.75 10.93
N ILE A 59 -6.24 -9.12 10.17
CA ILE A 59 -6.82 -7.82 10.46
C ILE A 59 -8.30 -8.06 10.78
N PRO A 60 -8.70 -7.96 12.06
CA PRO A 60 -10.08 -8.22 12.46
C PRO A 60 -11.06 -7.21 11.87
N LEU A 61 -12.29 -7.65 11.62
CA LEU A 61 -13.42 -6.86 11.15
C LEU A 61 -13.69 -5.65 12.06
N SER A 62 -13.47 -5.78 13.37
CA SER A 62 -13.61 -4.65 14.30
C SER A 62 -12.63 -3.50 14.01
N VAL A 63 -11.46 -3.81 13.43
CA VAL A 63 -10.47 -2.82 13.00
C VAL A 63 -10.89 -2.22 11.66
N PHE A 64 -11.34 -3.04 10.70
CA PHE A 64 -11.93 -2.53 9.45
C PHE A 64 -13.12 -1.62 9.70
N TYR A 65 -14.02 -1.95 10.62
CA TYR A 65 -15.16 -1.08 10.93
C TYR A 65 -14.72 0.29 11.44
N LYS A 66 -13.65 0.36 12.22
CA LYS A 66 -13.10 1.63 12.72
C LYS A 66 -12.45 2.47 11.61
N GLU A 67 -11.77 1.82 10.67
CA GLU A 67 -11.04 2.49 9.59
C GLU A 67 -11.81 2.51 8.25
N LYS A 68 -13.06 2.04 8.24
CA LYS A 68 -13.85 1.76 7.03
C LYS A 68 -13.83 2.92 6.03
N MET A 69 -14.07 4.14 6.50
CA MET A 69 -14.08 5.33 5.63
C MET A 69 -12.75 5.52 4.90
N LYS A 70 -11.61 5.26 5.56
CA LYS A 70 -10.28 5.38 4.94
C LYS A 70 -10.06 4.26 3.93
N CYS A 71 -10.44 3.02 4.26
CA CYS A 71 -10.32 1.88 3.35
C CYS A 71 -11.14 2.08 2.08
N GLU A 72 -12.40 2.49 2.23
CA GLU A 72 -13.29 2.79 1.10
C GLU A 72 -12.73 3.92 0.26
N PHE A 73 -12.19 4.97 0.89
CA PHE A 73 -11.56 6.07 0.17
C PHE A 73 -10.36 5.60 -0.66
N ILE A 74 -9.42 4.87 -0.06
CA ILE A 74 -8.23 4.35 -0.76
C ILE A 74 -8.64 3.40 -1.88
N TYR A 75 -9.57 2.46 -1.61
CA TYR A 75 -10.11 1.55 -2.61
C TYR A 75 -10.71 2.29 -3.81
N ARG A 76 -11.59 3.26 -3.55
CA ARG A 76 -12.26 4.03 -4.62
C ARG A 76 -11.27 4.81 -5.46
N MET A 77 -10.25 5.42 -4.84
CA MET A 77 -9.20 6.11 -5.57
C MET A 77 -8.41 5.16 -6.46
N ILE A 78 -7.99 4.00 -5.94
CA ILE A 78 -7.26 3.01 -6.72
C ILE A 78 -8.13 2.45 -7.86
N MET A 79 -9.38 2.07 -7.60
CA MET A 79 -10.29 1.56 -8.64
C MET A 79 -10.61 2.59 -9.72
N LEU A 80 -10.66 3.87 -9.37
CA LEU A 80 -10.87 4.96 -10.33
C LEU A 80 -9.63 5.19 -11.20
N LEU A 81 -8.44 5.17 -10.58
CA LEU A 81 -7.18 5.53 -11.23
C LEU A 81 -6.47 4.35 -11.91
N ASP A 82 -6.83 3.11 -11.58
CA ASP A 82 -6.23 1.90 -12.16
C ASP A 82 -6.47 1.81 -13.67
N GLU A 83 -5.38 1.81 -14.44
CA GLU A 83 -5.37 1.66 -15.90
C GLU A 83 -4.95 0.27 -16.36
N THR A 84 -4.61 -0.65 -15.44
CA THR A 84 -4.15 -2.00 -15.78
C THR A 84 -5.27 -2.89 -16.33
N SER A 85 -6.53 -2.51 -16.08
CA SER A 85 -7.73 -3.29 -16.39
C SER A 85 -8.32 -3.03 -17.79
N ASN A 86 -7.68 -2.20 -18.64
CA ASN A 86 -8.17 -1.81 -19.97
C ASN A 86 -9.62 -1.23 -19.97
N LEU A 87 -10.08 -0.72 -18.84
CA LEU A 87 -11.41 -0.14 -18.67
C LEU A 87 -11.44 1.34 -19.09
N THR A 88 -12.56 1.78 -19.65
CA THR A 88 -12.80 3.20 -19.90
C THR A 88 -12.96 3.96 -18.58
N LEU A 89 -12.81 5.30 -18.61
CA LEU A 89 -13.03 6.12 -17.40
C LEU A 89 -14.44 5.93 -16.80
N GLU A 90 -15.47 5.79 -17.64
CA GLU A 90 -16.84 5.53 -17.19
C GLU A 90 -16.93 4.17 -16.48
N GLN A 91 -16.35 3.12 -17.06
CA GLN A 91 -16.31 1.80 -16.45
C GLN A 91 -15.52 1.80 -15.13
N ARG A 92 -14.41 2.55 -15.04
CA ARG A 92 -13.65 2.72 -13.79
C ARG A 92 -14.45 3.47 -12.73
N THR A 93 -15.27 4.44 -13.14
CA THR A 93 -16.18 5.15 -12.25
C THR A 93 -17.26 4.22 -11.72
N ASP A 94 -17.88 3.42 -12.59
CA ASP A 94 -18.87 2.42 -12.17
C ASP A 94 -18.26 1.37 -11.22
N ARG A 95 -17.07 0.88 -11.54
CA ARG A 95 -16.28 -0.02 -10.68
C ARG A 95 -16.04 0.55 -9.29
N ALA A 96 -15.66 1.83 -9.20
CA ALA A 96 -15.33 2.46 -7.92
C ALA A 96 -16.58 2.79 -7.07
N PHE A 97 -17.72 3.11 -7.69
CA PHE A 97 -18.85 3.71 -6.95
C PHE A 97 -20.18 2.94 -7.04
N ARG A 98 -20.35 2.02 -7.98
CA ARG A 98 -21.63 1.33 -8.24
C ARG A 98 -21.56 -0.19 -8.08
N GLU A 99 -20.40 -0.79 -8.35
CA GLU A 99 -20.25 -2.25 -8.33
C GLU A 99 -20.20 -2.87 -6.93
N ASP A 100 -20.19 -2.07 -5.86
CA ASP A 100 -20.20 -2.53 -4.46
C ASP A 100 -21.41 -3.42 -4.12
N THR A 101 -22.50 -3.35 -4.89
CA THR A 101 -23.71 -4.18 -4.71
C THR A 101 -23.72 -5.47 -5.55
N ASN A 102 -22.76 -5.62 -6.47
CA ASN A 102 -22.61 -6.84 -7.27
C ASN A 102 -21.51 -7.71 -6.66
N GLU A 103 -21.90 -8.82 -6.03
CA GLU A 103 -20.98 -9.68 -5.29
C GLU A 103 -19.81 -10.19 -6.16
N GLN A 104 -20.07 -10.61 -7.40
CA GLN A 104 -19.01 -11.12 -8.27
C GLN A 104 -18.03 -10.03 -8.70
N ALA A 105 -18.53 -8.84 -8.99
CA ALA A 105 -17.68 -7.69 -9.32
C ALA A 105 -16.87 -7.26 -8.09
N MET A 106 -17.52 -7.19 -6.92
CA MET A 106 -16.88 -6.84 -5.65
C MET A 106 -15.73 -7.81 -5.31
N ILE A 107 -15.91 -9.13 -5.49
CA ILE A 107 -14.85 -10.12 -5.23
C ILE A 107 -13.64 -9.85 -6.13
N LYS A 108 -13.84 -9.62 -7.43
CA LYS A 108 -12.75 -9.35 -8.38
C LYS A 108 -12.05 -8.03 -8.08
N ASN A 109 -12.80 -6.98 -7.79
CA ASN A 109 -12.25 -5.66 -7.49
C ASN A 109 -11.49 -5.67 -6.16
N MET A 110 -11.96 -6.42 -5.17
CA MET A 110 -11.23 -6.64 -3.92
C MET A 110 -9.96 -7.45 -4.11
N ASP A 111 -9.94 -8.43 -5.01
CA ASP A 111 -8.71 -9.17 -5.31
C ASP A 111 -7.67 -8.26 -6.00
N LEU A 112 -8.09 -7.45 -6.96
CA LEU A 112 -7.23 -6.43 -7.59
C LEU A 112 -6.71 -5.42 -6.55
N PHE A 113 -7.58 -4.91 -5.69
CA PHE A 113 -7.16 -4.01 -4.60
C PHE A 113 -6.12 -4.68 -3.68
N ASN A 114 -6.38 -5.93 -3.29
CA ASN A 114 -5.47 -6.68 -2.42
C ASN A 114 -4.16 -7.07 -3.13
N SER A 115 -4.13 -7.17 -4.46
CA SER A 115 -2.88 -7.39 -5.19
C SER A 115 -1.94 -6.19 -5.08
N TYR A 116 -2.48 -4.96 -5.12
CA TYR A 116 -1.73 -3.75 -4.80
C TYR A 116 -1.27 -3.71 -3.35
N VAL A 117 -2.14 -4.07 -2.40
CA VAL A 117 -1.74 -4.19 -0.98
C VAL A 117 -0.50 -5.06 -0.83
N ARG A 118 -0.54 -6.27 -1.41
CA ARG A 118 0.56 -7.23 -1.36
C ARG A 118 1.83 -6.71 -2.03
N GLY A 119 1.72 -6.10 -3.21
CA GLY A 119 2.85 -5.49 -3.90
C GLY A 119 3.49 -4.33 -3.13
N GLY A 120 2.69 -3.52 -2.44
CA GLY A 120 3.20 -2.46 -1.58
C GLY A 120 3.81 -2.96 -0.27
N ILE A 121 3.31 -4.06 0.29
CA ILE A 121 3.94 -4.72 1.45
C ILE A 121 5.33 -5.22 1.07
N GLU A 122 5.48 -5.86 -0.08
CA GLU A 122 6.79 -6.32 -0.58
C GLU A 122 7.73 -5.15 -0.84
N TYR A 123 7.24 -4.06 -1.47
CA TYR A 123 8.00 -2.83 -1.62
C TYR A 123 8.50 -2.25 -0.29
N LEU A 124 7.63 -2.14 0.71
CA LEU A 124 8.00 -1.66 2.04
C LEU A 124 9.03 -2.58 2.69
N TYR A 125 8.81 -3.89 2.62
CA TYR A 125 9.73 -4.87 3.17
C TYR A 125 11.12 -4.75 2.54
N GLU A 126 11.24 -4.68 1.21
CA GLU A 126 12.52 -4.41 0.53
C GLU A 126 13.22 -3.17 1.11
N LYS A 127 12.50 -2.05 1.27
CA LYS A 127 13.07 -0.79 1.75
C LYS A 127 13.56 -0.80 3.20
N PHE A 128 12.90 -1.56 4.06
CA PHE A 128 13.21 -1.59 5.50
C PHE A 128 13.98 -2.84 5.91
N SER A 129 14.08 -3.86 5.06
CA SER A 129 14.90 -5.05 5.32
C SER A 129 16.35 -4.86 4.86
N GLU A 130 16.59 -3.99 3.90
CA GLU A 130 17.92 -3.62 3.41
C GLU A 130 18.55 -2.51 4.29
N ASP A 131 19.79 -2.75 4.71
CA ASP A 131 20.66 -1.77 5.40
C ASP A 131 20.09 -1.17 6.70
N CYS A 132 19.09 -1.81 7.32
CA CYS A 132 18.52 -1.39 8.61
C CYS A 132 18.74 -2.48 9.67
N VAL A 133 19.62 -2.22 10.64
CA VAL A 133 19.91 -3.16 11.74
C VAL A 133 19.54 -2.57 13.10
N THR A 134 19.70 -1.26 13.26
CA THR A 134 19.44 -0.53 14.50
C THR A 134 18.19 0.33 14.40
N GLU A 135 17.63 0.73 15.54
CA GLU A 135 16.48 1.64 15.60
C GLU A 135 16.75 2.97 14.89
N ASP A 136 17.97 3.51 15.02
CA ASP A 136 18.38 4.74 14.33
C ASP A 136 18.39 4.55 12.80
N ASP A 137 18.77 3.37 12.29
CA ASP A 137 18.73 3.09 10.85
C ASP A 137 17.29 3.13 10.33
N TYR A 138 16.35 2.52 11.06
CA TYR A 138 14.92 2.55 10.70
C TYR A 138 14.37 3.98 10.74
N LEU A 139 14.69 4.76 11.77
CA LEU A 139 14.25 6.16 11.89
C LEU A 139 14.78 7.01 10.73
N ASN A 140 16.07 6.87 10.40
CA ASN A 140 16.66 7.57 9.27
C ASN A 140 16.02 7.13 7.95
N LYS A 141 15.78 5.83 7.75
CA LYS A 141 15.12 5.30 6.56
C LYS A 141 13.69 5.83 6.42
N VAL A 142 12.92 5.89 7.51
CA VAL A 142 11.58 6.49 7.51
C VAL A 142 11.65 7.96 7.11
N TYR A 143 12.60 8.73 7.65
CA TYR A 143 12.80 10.13 7.30
C TYR A 143 13.13 10.31 5.81
N GLU A 144 14.07 9.51 5.28
CA GLU A 144 14.41 9.51 3.85
C GLU A 144 13.19 9.17 2.98
N PHE A 145 12.44 8.13 3.36
CA PHE A 145 11.27 7.64 2.64
C PHE A 145 10.18 8.73 2.53
N VAL A 146 9.83 9.36 3.66
CA VAL A 146 8.79 10.39 3.72
C VAL A 146 9.21 11.65 2.95
N ASN A 147 10.48 12.06 3.07
CA ASN A 147 10.96 13.22 2.33
C ASN A 147 10.97 12.98 0.83
N ARG A 148 11.45 11.81 0.39
CA ARG A 148 11.40 11.43 -1.02
C ARG A 148 9.96 11.44 -1.55
N PHE A 149 9.03 10.84 -0.82
CA PHE A 149 7.62 10.85 -1.18
C PHE A 149 7.06 12.28 -1.31
N LYS A 150 7.44 13.19 -0.40
CA LYS A 150 7.06 14.60 -0.48
C LYS A 150 7.58 15.26 -1.77
N PHE A 151 8.83 15.03 -2.13
CA PHE A 151 9.41 15.56 -3.38
C PHE A 151 8.69 15.00 -4.62
N ASP A 152 8.46 13.69 -4.65
CA ASP A 152 7.77 13.01 -5.75
C ASP A 152 6.35 13.58 -5.96
N VAL A 153 5.62 13.87 -4.87
CA VAL A 153 4.26 14.46 -4.93
C VAL A 153 4.28 15.94 -5.32
N GLN A 154 5.30 16.70 -4.93
CA GLN A 154 5.43 18.11 -5.27
C GLN A 154 5.88 18.35 -6.71
N GLY A 155 6.33 17.30 -7.41
CA GLY A 155 6.82 17.40 -8.79
C GLY A 155 8.12 18.21 -8.91
N GLU A 156 8.81 18.45 -7.79
CA GLU A 156 10.12 19.09 -7.80
C GLU A 156 11.15 18.05 -8.25
N SER A 157 11.73 18.25 -9.43
CA SER A 157 12.83 17.42 -9.90
C SER A 157 14.04 17.63 -8.98
N TYR A 158 14.68 16.54 -8.57
CA TYR A 158 15.98 16.61 -7.89
C TYR A 158 17.01 17.42 -8.69
N GLU A 159 16.91 17.41 -10.03
CA GLU A 159 17.76 18.25 -10.88
C GLU A 159 17.51 19.75 -10.70
N ASP A 160 16.26 20.15 -10.48
CA ASP A 160 15.89 21.56 -10.27
C ASP A 160 16.40 22.06 -8.92
N LEU A 161 16.33 21.22 -7.89
CA LEU A 161 16.88 21.52 -6.56
C LEU A 161 18.41 21.65 -6.61
N ILE A 162 19.08 20.75 -7.34
CA ILE A 162 20.53 20.80 -7.54
C ILE A 162 20.93 22.06 -8.32
N GLN A 163 20.23 22.41 -9.40
CA GLN A 163 20.49 23.65 -10.15
C GLN A 163 20.30 24.89 -9.28
N ASN A 164 19.28 24.93 -8.43
CA ASN A 164 19.02 26.06 -7.55
C ASN A 164 20.10 26.27 -6.47
N ILE A 165 20.79 25.20 -6.05
CA ILE A 165 21.96 25.31 -5.17
C ILE A 165 23.14 25.95 -5.92
N PHE A 166 23.39 25.53 -7.16
CA PHE A 166 24.48 26.06 -7.98
C PHE A 166 24.22 27.49 -8.50
N THR A 167 22.96 27.90 -8.66
CA THR A 167 22.59 29.24 -9.14
C THR A 167 22.62 30.30 -8.02
N LYS A 168 22.69 29.88 -6.75
CA LYS A 168 22.76 30.75 -5.57
C LYS A 168 24.17 30.94 -5.00
N MET A 169 25.20 30.31 -5.59
CA MET A 169 26.62 30.61 -5.35
C MET A 169 27.14 31.57 -6.42
#